data_AF-A0A954TH31-F1
#
_entry.id   AF-A0A954TH31-F1
#
_cell.length_a   1.000
_cell.length_b   1.000
_cell.length_c   1.000
_cell.angle_alpha   90.00
_cell.angle_beta   90.00
_cell.angle_gamma   90.00
#
_symmetry.space_group_name_H-M   'P 1'
#
loop_
_entity.id
_entity.type
_entity.pdbx_description
1 polymer ?
#
loop_
_entity_poly.entity_id
_entity_poly.type
_entity_poly.pdbx_seq_one_letter_code
_entity_poly.pdbx_strand_id
1 'polypeptide(L)'
;MLALDLTDYGITVQEIIRNATTARLYEHAIIDHDAVIASSGALATRSGDKTGRSPRDKRIVESPATTDDIWWGDVNIRLTERSFLINRQRARDYLNTKPRLFVVDGFAGWDPRYQLKIRVICSSAYHALFMQNMLIRPTDDELRGFGDPDYTIYNAGHFPANPYTAQMSSTTSVDLSFEQREFVILGTQYAGEMKKGVFTIMNFLMPRQGILSMHCSANEGVAGDVSLFFGLSGTGKTTLSADPARRLIGDDEHCWTDQGVFNIEGGCYAKVIGLTANSEPEIYDAIRFGAVLENVVYDPATHRVHYDDASITENTRVAYPIEFIPRAKIPCVGGHPKNVVFLTCDAFGVLPPVSKLTAEQAMYHFVSGYTAKVAGTEMGVTEPTATFSTCFGAAFMVWHPSKYAGLLAEKLARHDAQAWLVNTGWTGGSYGTGRRMSLANTRAIIDAIHSGELAGAACKKDHNFGFDVPVEASNVPSQIMQPREAWVDGQAYDRNALKLAKLFHANFAQFVHQSSPAITAAGPIIGHDD
;
A
#
# COMPACT_ATOMS: atom_id res chain seq x y z
N MET A 1 -32.74 -12.84 0.82
CA MET A 1 -31.95 -12.24 -0.27
C MET A 1 -32.44 -12.82 -1.58
N LEU A 2 -32.64 -11.97 -2.60
CA LEU A 2 -32.87 -12.47 -3.97
C LEU A 2 -31.66 -13.31 -4.38
N ALA A 3 -31.89 -14.47 -4.99
CA ALA A 3 -30.81 -15.26 -5.56
C ALA A 3 -30.13 -14.43 -6.66
N LEU A 4 -28.81 -14.31 -6.59
CA LEU A 4 -28.05 -13.60 -7.62
C LEU A 4 -27.84 -14.54 -8.81
N ASP A 5 -28.35 -14.16 -9.97
CA ASP A 5 -28.08 -14.83 -11.24
C ASP A 5 -26.72 -14.36 -11.79
N LEU A 6 -25.84 -15.31 -12.11
CA LEU A 6 -24.54 -15.04 -12.71
C LEU A 6 -24.47 -15.43 -14.20
N THR A 7 -25.60 -15.75 -14.83
CA THR A 7 -25.65 -16.20 -16.23
C THR A 7 -25.07 -15.14 -17.18
N ASP A 8 -25.32 -13.85 -16.93
CA ASP A 8 -24.76 -12.73 -17.70
C ASP A 8 -23.22 -12.62 -17.56
N TYR A 9 -22.65 -13.19 -16.50
CA TYR A 9 -21.21 -13.33 -16.30
C TYR A 9 -20.65 -14.61 -16.96
N GLY A 10 -21.46 -15.36 -17.70
CA GLY A 10 -21.09 -16.64 -18.28
C GLY A 10 -20.87 -17.75 -17.24
N ILE A 11 -21.52 -17.63 -16.07
CA ILE A 11 -21.41 -18.57 -14.97
C ILE A 11 -22.75 -19.26 -14.74
N THR A 12 -22.76 -20.59 -14.69
CA THR A 12 -23.95 -21.44 -14.60
C THR A 12 -24.03 -22.26 -13.31
N VAL A 13 -23.10 -22.03 -12.37
CA VAL A 13 -23.09 -22.66 -11.04
C VAL A 13 -24.39 -22.34 -10.31
N GLN A 14 -25.02 -23.38 -9.76
CA GLN A 14 -26.32 -23.25 -9.10
C GLN A 14 -26.22 -22.74 -7.65
N GLU A 15 -25.21 -23.19 -6.89
CA GLU A 15 -25.02 -22.75 -5.50
C GLU A 15 -24.17 -21.47 -5.45
N ILE A 16 -24.84 -20.32 -5.35
CA ILE A 16 -24.19 -19.02 -5.18
C ILE A 16 -24.37 -18.51 -3.75
N ILE A 17 -23.24 -18.31 -3.05
CA ILE A 17 -23.19 -17.80 -1.68
C ILE A 17 -22.78 -16.32 -1.73
N ARG A 18 -23.77 -15.43 -1.78
CA ARG A 18 -23.56 -13.97 -1.85
C ARG A 18 -23.50 -13.34 -0.46
N ASN A 19 -22.48 -12.52 -0.21
CA ASN A 19 -22.27 -11.71 1.00
C ASN A 19 -22.54 -12.51 2.28
N ALA A 20 -21.99 -13.72 2.37
CA ALA A 20 -22.19 -14.58 3.53
C ALA A 20 -21.70 -13.93 4.83
N THR A 21 -22.32 -14.33 5.92
CA THR A 21 -21.84 -14.02 7.27
C THR A 21 -20.45 -14.61 7.48
N THR A 22 -19.63 -13.94 8.28
CA THR A 22 -18.30 -14.43 8.69
C THR A 22 -18.31 -15.88 9.17
N ALA A 23 -19.27 -16.29 10.01
CA ALA A 23 -19.37 -17.66 10.52
C ALA A 23 -19.50 -18.71 9.39
N ARG A 24 -20.42 -18.47 8.45
CA ARG A 24 -20.60 -19.33 7.27
C ARG A 24 -19.34 -19.40 6.40
N LEU A 25 -18.60 -18.30 6.25
CA LEU A 25 -17.31 -18.31 5.52
C LEU A 25 -16.24 -19.10 6.26
N TYR A 26 -16.20 -19.06 7.60
CA TYR A 26 -15.31 -19.90 8.40
C TYR A 26 -15.62 -21.38 8.20
N GLU A 27 -16.89 -21.78 8.29
CA GLU A 27 -17.32 -23.17 8.07
C GLU A 27 -16.82 -23.70 6.72
N HIS A 28 -17.09 -22.96 5.64
CA HIS A 28 -16.63 -23.35 4.31
C HIS A 28 -15.11 -23.31 4.17
N ALA A 29 -14.41 -22.33 4.77
CA ALA A 29 -12.95 -22.26 4.69
C ALA A 29 -12.28 -23.46 5.36
N ILE A 30 -12.80 -23.92 6.51
CA ILE A 30 -12.25 -25.04 7.26
C ILE A 30 -12.54 -26.37 6.53
N ILE A 31 -13.74 -26.53 5.97
CA ILE A 31 -14.14 -27.76 5.29
C ILE A 31 -13.49 -27.89 3.90
N ASP A 32 -13.49 -26.81 3.12
CA ASP A 32 -13.21 -26.85 1.68
C ASP A 32 -11.80 -26.33 1.30
N HIS A 33 -11.05 -25.69 2.22
CA HIS A 33 -9.85 -24.89 1.87
C HIS A 33 -8.67 -24.99 2.85
N ASP A 34 -8.53 -26.10 3.59
CA ASP A 34 -7.40 -26.35 4.53
C ASP A 34 -7.13 -25.20 5.52
N ALA A 35 -8.15 -24.40 5.83
CA ALA A 35 -8.04 -23.32 6.80
C ALA A 35 -8.24 -23.86 8.22
N VAL A 36 -7.63 -23.19 9.19
CA VAL A 36 -7.79 -23.50 10.61
C VAL A 36 -8.21 -22.27 11.41
N ILE A 37 -8.78 -22.49 12.58
CA ILE A 37 -9.03 -21.42 13.54
C ILE A 37 -7.79 -21.32 14.44
N ALA A 38 -7.09 -20.18 14.38
CA ALA A 38 -6.00 -19.89 15.32
C ALA A 38 -6.54 -19.76 16.74
N SER A 39 -5.69 -19.92 17.75
CA SER A 39 -6.04 -19.76 19.18
C SER A 39 -6.68 -18.40 19.52
N SER A 40 -6.45 -17.37 18.71
CA SER A 40 -7.08 -16.05 18.84
C SER A 40 -8.50 -15.98 18.25
N GLY A 41 -8.95 -17.02 17.56
CA GLY A 41 -10.22 -17.08 16.83
C GLY A 41 -10.14 -16.63 15.38
N ALA A 42 -9.01 -16.10 14.90
CA ALA A 42 -8.82 -15.72 13.50
C ALA A 42 -8.72 -16.95 12.58
N LEU A 43 -9.16 -16.81 11.32
CA LEU A 43 -9.02 -17.85 10.29
C LEU A 43 -7.60 -17.81 9.73
N ALA A 44 -6.83 -18.88 9.85
CA ALA A 44 -5.49 -18.98 9.29
C ALA A 44 -5.47 -19.91 8.07
N THR A 45 -4.81 -19.48 6.99
CA THR A 45 -4.73 -20.25 5.74
C THR A 45 -3.40 -20.03 5.00
N ARG A 46 -3.29 -20.61 3.80
CA ARG A 46 -2.14 -20.57 2.89
C ARG A 46 -2.56 -20.01 1.54
N SER A 47 -1.68 -19.25 0.90
CA SER A 47 -1.91 -18.72 -0.45
C SER A 47 -1.21 -19.53 -1.56
N GLY A 48 -0.84 -20.78 -1.25
CA GLY A 48 -0.10 -21.66 -2.16
C GLY A 48 1.31 -21.15 -2.47
N ASP A 49 1.79 -21.42 -3.69
CA ASP A 49 3.17 -21.09 -4.11
C ASP A 49 3.47 -19.59 -4.11
N LYS A 50 2.44 -18.76 -4.26
CA LYS A 50 2.57 -17.29 -4.30
C LYS A 50 2.22 -16.73 -2.92
N THR A 51 3.23 -16.32 -2.17
CA THR A 51 3.09 -15.68 -0.84
C THR A 51 3.18 -14.14 -0.91
N GLY A 52 3.05 -13.60 -2.11
CA GLY A 52 3.16 -12.18 -2.43
C GLY A 52 2.65 -11.90 -3.84
N ARG A 53 2.72 -10.63 -4.24
CA ARG A 53 2.29 -10.19 -5.57
C ARG A 53 3.18 -10.77 -6.68
N SER A 54 2.63 -10.80 -7.89
CA SER A 54 3.33 -11.17 -9.13
C SER A 54 3.39 -10.00 -10.13
N PRO A 55 4.18 -8.93 -9.88
CA PRO A 55 4.19 -7.74 -10.74
C PRO A 55 4.53 -8.04 -12.21
N ARG A 56 5.40 -9.02 -12.46
CA ARG A 56 5.77 -9.44 -13.82
C ARG A 56 4.65 -10.15 -14.58
N ASP A 57 3.58 -10.55 -13.91
CA ASP A 57 2.41 -11.20 -14.49
C ASP A 57 1.17 -10.27 -14.49
N LYS A 58 1.32 -9.03 -13.98
CA LYS A 58 0.28 -7.98 -14.09
C LYS A 58 0.18 -7.51 -15.54
N ARG A 59 -1.04 -7.37 -16.05
CA ARG A 59 -1.31 -6.94 -17.41
C ARG A 59 -2.50 -5.99 -17.46
N ILE A 60 -2.45 -5.04 -18.39
CA ILE A 60 -3.57 -4.13 -18.68
C ILE A 60 -3.91 -4.22 -20.16
N VAL A 61 -5.19 -4.38 -20.47
CA VAL A 61 -5.68 -4.40 -21.84
C VAL A 61 -5.37 -3.07 -22.52
N GLU A 62 -4.66 -3.15 -23.64
CA GLU A 62 -4.40 -2.01 -24.49
C GLU A 62 -5.65 -1.70 -25.32
N SER A 63 -6.11 -0.46 -25.23
CA SER A 63 -7.28 0.03 -25.93
C SER A 63 -7.06 1.47 -26.40
N PRO A 64 -7.58 1.87 -27.57
CA PRO A 64 -7.46 3.24 -28.06
C PRO A 64 -7.99 4.30 -27.08
N ALA A 65 -8.97 3.95 -26.24
CA ALA A 65 -9.61 4.91 -25.32
C ALA A 65 -8.78 5.22 -24.06
N THR A 66 -7.75 4.42 -23.78
CA THR A 66 -6.94 4.47 -22.54
C THR A 66 -5.43 4.42 -22.80
N THR A 67 -4.99 4.14 -24.04
CA THR A 67 -3.57 3.93 -24.37
C THR A 67 -2.69 5.15 -24.06
N ASP A 68 -3.18 6.37 -24.30
CA ASP A 68 -2.42 7.60 -24.05
C ASP A 68 -2.45 8.04 -22.58
N ASP A 69 -3.37 7.49 -21.79
CA ASP A 69 -3.50 7.75 -20.36
C ASP A 69 -2.56 6.86 -19.52
N ILE A 70 -2.32 5.63 -19.99
CA ILE A 70 -1.56 4.61 -19.25
C ILE A 70 -0.06 4.78 -19.49
N TRP A 71 0.70 4.81 -18.40
CA TRP A 71 2.16 4.75 -18.41
C TRP A 71 2.63 3.32 -18.63
N TRP A 72 2.75 2.94 -19.90
CA TRP A 72 3.22 1.63 -20.33
C TRP A 72 4.69 1.41 -20.01
N GLY A 73 5.03 0.20 -19.57
CA GLY A 73 6.40 -0.20 -19.22
C GLY A 73 6.41 -1.51 -18.44
N ASP A 74 7.43 -1.70 -17.59
CA ASP A 74 7.61 -2.93 -16.83
C ASP A 74 6.56 -3.16 -15.72
N VAL A 75 5.83 -2.11 -15.34
CA VAL A 75 4.73 -2.17 -14.36
C VAL A 75 3.39 -2.39 -15.05
N ASN A 76 3.06 -1.55 -16.03
CA ASN A 76 1.82 -1.65 -16.79
C ASN A 76 2.17 -2.28 -18.15
N ILE A 77 2.05 -3.60 -18.20
CA ILE A 77 2.44 -4.40 -19.37
C ILE A 77 1.21 -4.60 -20.26
N ARG A 78 1.35 -4.33 -21.56
CA ARG A 78 0.27 -4.40 -22.55
C ARG A 78 -0.29 -5.82 -22.69
N LEU A 79 -1.60 -5.91 -22.84
CA LEU A 79 -2.35 -7.12 -23.17
C LEU A 79 -3.30 -6.84 -24.31
N THR A 80 -3.40 -7.77 -25.26
CA THR A 80 -4.42 -7.66 -26.31
C THR A 80 -5.77 -8.04 -25.73
N GLU A 81 -6.84 -7.42 -26.25
CA GLU A 81 -8.20 -7.83 -25.90
C GLU A 81 -8.41 -9.34 -26.11
N ARG A 82 -7.87 -9.91 -27.20
CA ARG A 82 -7.97 -11.35 -27.45
C ARG A 82 -7.36 -12.19 -26.33
N SER A 83 -6.14 -11.88 -25.87
CA SER A 83 -5.51 -12.62 -24.77
C SER A 83 -6.29 -12.46 -23.46
N PHE A 84 -6.81 -11.27 -23.19
CA PHE A 84 -7.70 -11.04 -22.04
C PHE A 84 -8.96 -11.90 -22.11
N LEU A 85 -9.65 -11.93 -23.25
CA LEU A 85 -10.86 -12.73 -23.43
C LEU A 85 -10.58 -14.23 -23.25
N ILE A 86 -9.42 -14.72 -23.69
CA ILE A 86 -8.98 -16.10 -23.46
C ILE A 86 -8.82 -16.37 -21.95
N ASN A 87 -8.10 -15.51 -21.23
CA ASN A 87 -7.89 -15.68 -19.79
C ASN A 87 -9.20 -15.54 -19.00
N ARG A 88 -10.07 -14.60 -19.38
CA ARG A 88 -11.42 -14.44 -18.82
C ARG A 88 -12.25 -15.70 -19.02
N GLN A 89 -12.26 -16.27 -20.23
CA GLN A 89 -12.99 -17.50 -20.50
C GLN A 89 -12.46 -18.65 -19.64
N ARG A 90 -11.13 -18.80 -19.52
CA ARG A 90 -10.52 -19.81 -18.64
C ARG A 90 -10.93 -19.65 -17.18
N ALA A 91 -10.98 -18.42 -16.68
CA ALA A 91 -11.45 -18.14 -15.33
C ALA A 91 -12.90 -18.56 -15.15
N ARG A 92 -13.79 -18.19 -16.08
CA ARG A 92 -15.21 -18.59 -16.07
C ARG A 92 -15.39 -20.10 -16.15
N ASP A 93 -14.66 -20.76 -17.06
CA ASP A 93 -14.69 -22.22 -17.22
C ASP A 93 -14.30 -22.91 -15.90
N TYR A 94 -13.21 -22.48 -15.28
CA TYR A 94 -12.80 -23.00 -13.98
C TYR A 94 -13.85 -22.77 -12.90
N LEU A 95 -14.40 -21.56 -12.79
CA LEU A 95 -15.44 -21.24 -11.80
C LEU A 95 -16.68 -22.11 -12.02
N ASN A 96 -17.04 -22.40 -13.27
CA ASN A 96 -18.14 -23.31 -13.62
C ASN A 96 -17.89 -24.78 -13.27
N THR A 97 -16.65 -25.18 -13.02
CA THR A 97 -16.35 -26.54 -12.50
C THR A 97 -16.65 -26.69 -11.00
N LYS A 98 -16.96 -25.59 -10.30
CA LYS A 98 -17.13 -25.61 -8.85
C LYS A 98 -18.56 -25.97 -8.46
N PRO A 99 -18.72 -26.74 -7.36
CA PRO A 99 -20.05 -27.04 -6.85
C PRO A 99 -20.76 -25.78 -6.33
N ARG A 100 -19.98 -24.79 -5.89
CA ARG A 100 -20.44 -23.51 -5.36
C ARG A 100 -19.46 -22.39 -5.65
N LEU A 101 -19.97 -21.16 -5.62
CA LEU A 101 -19.16 -19.95 -5.69
C LEU A 101 -19.54 -18.98 -4.57
N PHE A 102 -18.58 -18.17 -4.17
CA PHE A 102 -18.77 -17.07 -3.24
C PHE A 102 -18.75 -15.75 -3.99
N VAL A 103 -19.74 -14.91 -3.69
CA VAL A 103 -19.83 -13.56 -4.26
C VAL A 103 -19.77 -12.54 -3.15
N VAL A 104 -18.91 -11.54 -3.30
CA VAL A 104 -18.82 -10.40 -2.38
C VAL A 104 -19.11 -9.14 -3.17
N ASP A 105 -20.24 -8.51 -2.87
CA ASP A 105 -20.53 -7.15 -3.29
C ASP A 105 -20.10 -6.18 -2.18
N GLY A 106 -19.26 -5.22 -2.53
CA GLY A 106 -18.78 -4.20 -1.61
C GLY A 106 -18.44 -2.91 -2.33
N PHE A 107 -18.11 -1.89 -1.55
CA PHE A 107 -17.72 -0.60 -2.09
C PHE A 107 -16.22 -0.33 -1.93
N ALA A 108 -15.65 0.39 -2.88
CA ALA A 108 -14.33 1.00 -2.78
C ALA A 108 -14.46 2.52 -2.78
N GLY A 109 -13.92 3.18 -1.75
CA GLY A 109 -14.05 4.62 -1.52
C GLY A 109 -15.18 4.99 -0.56
N TRP A 110 -14.82 5.62 0.56
CA TRP A 110 -15.78 6.06 1.59
C TRP A 110 -16.51 7.37 1.26
N ASP A 111 -16.11 8.08 0.20
CA ASP A 111 -16.83 9.25 -0.31
C ASP A 111 -17.86 8.82 -1.36
N PRO A 112 -19.18 8.93 -1.09
CA PRO A 112 -20.22 8.44 -2.00
C PRO A 112 -20.18 9.06 -3.41
N ARG A 113 -19.54 10.22 -3.59
CA ARG A 113 -19.39 10.88 -4.90
C ARG A 113 -18.45 10.14 -5.84
N TYR A 114 -17.52 9.36 -5.27
CA TYR A 114 -16.43 8.67 -5.99
C TYR A 114 -16.39 7.18 -5.69
N GLN A 115 -17.39 6.68 -4.96
CA GLN A 115 -17.49 5.30 -4.53
C GLN A 115 -17.75 4.38 -5.73
N LEU A 116 -17.03 3.25 -5.78
CA LEU A 116 -17.21 2.22 -6.80
C LEU A 116 -17.87 0.98 -6.21
N LYS A 117 -18.84 0.42 -6.92
CA LYS A 117 -19.41 -0.91 -6.65
C LYS A 117 -18.50 -1.98 -7.21
N ILE A 118 -17.95 -2.81 -6.34
CA ILE A 118 -17.07 -3.93 -6.70
C ILE A 118 -17.79 -5.24 -6.43
N ARG A 119 -17.89 -6.10 -7.45
CA ARG A 119 -18.34 -7.49 -7.31
C ARG A 119 -17.16 -8.43 -7.43
N VAL A 120 -16.93 -9.26 -6.42
CA VAL A 120 -15.91 -10.32 -6.44
C VAL A 120 -16.59 -11.66 -6.59
N ILE A 121 -16.21 -12.44 -7.61
CA ILE A 121 -16.67 -13.80 -7.83
C ILE A 121 -15.47 -14.72 -7.64
N CYS A 122 -15.54 -15.61 -6.66
CA CYS A 122 -14.42 -16.47 -6.29
C CYS A 122 -14.88 -17.87 -5.86
N SER A 123 -13.95 -18.81 -5.93
CA SER A 123 -14.17 -20.21 -5.54
C SER A 123 -13.78 -20.53 -4.10
N SER A 124 -13.19 -19.57 -3.37
CA SER A 124 -12.68 -19.76 -2.02
C SER A 124 -13.39 -18.89 -0.99
N ALA A 125 -13.86 -19.50 0.10
CA ALA A 125 -14.46 -18.79 1.22
C ALA A 125 -13.46 -17.85 1.93
N TYR A 126 -12.16 -18.21 1.93
CA TYR A 126 -11.10 -17.35 2.44
C TYR A 126 -10.98 -16.06 1.61
N HIS A 127 -10.96 -16.16 0.28
CA HIS A 127 -10.91 -14.98 -0.61
C HIS A 127 -12.14 -14.09 -0.44
N ALA A 128 -13.32 -14.69 -0.25
CA ALA A 128 -14.53 -13.95 0.05
C ALA A 128 -14.44 -13.21 1.38
N LEU A 129 -14.01 -13.87 2.46
CA LEU A 129 -13.84 -13.22 3.77
C LEU A 129 -12.79 -12.12 3.72
N PHE A 130 -11.69 -12.34 3.00
CA PHE A 130 -10.69 -11.31 2.77
C PHE A 130 -11.31 -10.06 2.12
N MET A 131 -12.06 -10.22 1.03
CA MET A 131 -12.68 -9.07 0.35
C MET A 131 -13.82 -8.44 1.15
N GLN A 132 -14.51 -9.21 2.01
CA GLN A 132 -15.48 -8.68 2.97
C GLN A 132 -14.81 -7.82 4.06
N ASN A 133 -13.55 -8.11 4.39
CA ASN A 133 -12.73 -7.28 5.28
C ASN A 133 -12.17 -6.05 4.54
N MET A 134 -11.69 -6.21 3.31
CA MET A 134 -10.96 -5.15 2.61
C MET A 134 -11.85 -4.16 1.83
N LEU A 135 -13.04 -4.55 1.41
CA LEU A 135 -14.03 -3.62 0.85
C LEU A 135 -14.93 -3.06 1.95
N ILE A 136 -15.52 -1.90 1.67
CA ILE A 136 -16.54 -1.30 2.53
C ILE A 136 -17.80 -2.17 2.41
N ARG A 137 -18.27 -2.68 3.54
CA ARG A 137 -19.45 -3.55 3.58
C ARG A 137 -20.72 -2.72 3.35
N PRO A 138 -21.56 -3.07 2.36
CA PRO A 138 -22.85 -2.44 2.20
C PRO A 138 -23.76 -2.77 3.38
N THR A 139 -24.67 -1.85 3.70
CA THR A 139 -25.85 -2.16 4.51
C THR A 139 -26.78 -3.12 3.78
N ASP A 140 -27.73 -3.73 4.51
CA ASP A 140 -28.72 -4.63 3.90
C ASP A 140 -29.56 -3.95 2.81
N ASP A 141 -29.85 -2.65 2.96
CA ASP A 141 -30.59 -1.87 1.97
C ASP A 141 -29.75 -1.58 0.72
N GLU A 142 -28.50 -1.17 0.90
CA GLU A 142 -27.55 -0.97 -0.21
C GLU A 142 -27.29 -2.27 -0.96
N LEU A 143 -27.22 -3.41 -0.26
CA LEU A 143 -27.04 -4.72 -0.89
C LEU A 143 -28.28 -5.16 -1.68
N ARG A 144 -29.49 -4.87 -1.16
CA ARG A 144 -30.75 -5.07 -1.91
C ARG A 144 -30.79 -4.20 -3.17
N GLY A 145 -30.32 -2.96 -3.05
CA GLY A 145 -30.26 -1.97 -4.13
C GLY A 145 -28.97 -1.96 -4.95
N PHE A 146 -28.07 -2.96 -4.79
CA PHE A 146 -26.71 -2.88 -5.32
C PHE A 146 -26.68 -2.75 -6.85
N GLY A 147 -27.62 -3.42 -7.54
CA GLY A 147 -27.70 -3.43 -9.00
C GLY A 147 -26.43 -3.98 -9.65
N ASP A 148 -26.07 -3.40 -10.79
CA ASP A 148 -24.87 -3.77 -11.54
C ASP A 148 -23.61 -3.19 -10.87
N PRO A 149 -22.52 -3.97 -10.76
CA PRO A 149 -21.25 -3.45 -10.25
C PRO A 149 -20.59 -2.51 -11.27
N ASP A 150 -19.77 -1.58 -10.77
CA ASP A 150 -18.90 -0.78 -11.62
C ASP A 150 -17.73 -1.63 -12.14
N TYR A 151 -17.18 -2.53 -11.31
CA TYR A 151 -16.15 -3.48 -11.70
C TYR A 151 -16.42 -4.89 -11.16
N THR A 152 -16.06 -5.90 -11.94
CA THR A 152 -16.14 -7.31 -11.51
C THR A 152 -14.75 -7.95 -11.47
N ILE A 153 -14.44 -8.61 -10.36
CA ILE A 153 -13.23 -9.42 -10.17
C ILE A 153 -13.60 -10.90 -10.30
N TYR A 154 -12.99 -11.61 -11.26
CA TYR A 154 -13.04 -13.06 -11.36
C TYR A 154 -11.77 -13.65 -10.74
N ASN A 155 -11.87 -14.11 -9.49
CA ASN A 155 -10.77 -14.79 -8.84
C ASN A 155 -10.85 -16.30 -9.07
N ALA A 156 -10.18 -16.74 -10.13
CA ALA A 156 -9.91 -18.13 -10.47
C ALA A 156 -8.45 -18.50 -10.15
N GLY A 157 -7.86 -17.89 -9.11
CA GLY A 157 -6.44 -17.97 -8.78
C GLY A 157 -5.88 -19.38 -8.54
N HIS A 158 -6.75 -20.34 -8.22
CA HIS A 158 -6.41 -21.76 -8.10
C HIS A 158 -6.19 -22.47 -9.45
N PHE A 159 -6.54 -21.83 -10.57
CA PHE A 159 -6.40 -22.38 -11.91
C PHE A 159 -5.30 -21.63 -12.67
N PRO A 160 -4.35 -22.33 -13.31
CA PRO A 160 -3.25 -21.66 -13.97
C PRO A 160 -3.67 -20.96 -15.26
N ALA A 161 -3.01 -19.83 -15.53
CA ALA A 161 -2.95 -19.23 -16.85
C ALA A 161 -2.27 -20.20 -17.83
N ASN A 162 -2.59 -20.06 -19.12
CA ASN A 162 -1.90 -20.81 -20.16
C ASN A 162 -0.63 -20.04 -20.58
N PRO A 163 0.59 -20.55 -20.29
CA PRO A 163 1.83 -19.85 -20.65
C PRO A 163 2.05 -19.72 -22.17
N TYR A 164 1.28 -20.47 -22.98
CA TYR A 164 1.31 -20.36 -24.44
C TYR A 164 0.34 -19.31 -25.01
N THR A 165 -0.50 -18.68 -24.17
CA THR A 165 -1.28 -17.51 -24.58
C THR A 165 -0.34 -16.32 -24.79
N ALA A 166 -0.55 -15.54 -25.86
CA ALA A 166 0.30 -14.39 -26.14
C ALA A 166 0.34 -13.42 -24.95
N GLN A 167 1.52 -12.83 -24.70
CA GLN A 167 1.84 -11.93 -23.58
C GLN A 167 1.86 -12.56 -22.18
N MET A 168 1.59 -13.86 -22.03
CA MET A 168 1.80 -14.58 -20.78
C MET A 168 3.28 -14.94 -20.60
N SER A 169 3.78 -14.74 -19.38
CA SER A 169 5.16 -15.02 -19.00
C SER A 169 5.30 -16.22 -18.07
N SER A 170 4.19 -16.71 -17.51
CA SER A 170 4.16 -17.80 -16.55
C SER A 170 2.77 -18.45 -16.52
N THR A 171 2.56 -19.35 -15.55
CA THR A 171 1.24 -19.90 -15.23
C THR A 171 0.39 -18.98 -14.34
N THR A 172 0.88 -17.78 -14.00
CA THR A 172 0.16 -16.73 -13.28
C THR A 172 -0.25 -15.61 -14.25
N SER A 173 -1.44 -15.04 -14.05
CA SER A 173 -1.92 -13.87 -14.80
C SER A 173 -2.84 -13.04 -13.91
N VAL A 174 -2.63 -11.72 -13.95
CA VAL A 174 -3.37 -10.72 -13.19
C VAL A 174 -3.74 -9.59 -14.16
N ASP A 175 -4.88 -9.76 -14.82
CA ASP A 175 -5.26 -8.95 -15.98
C ASP A 175 -6.37 -7.95 -15.65
N LEU A 176 -6.23 -6.71 -16.10
CA LEU A 176 -7.23 -5.66 -15.96
C LEU A 176 -7.69 -5.14 -17.32
N SER A 177 -9.00 -5.04 -17.53
CA SER A 177 -9.61 -4.29 -18.64
C SER A 177 -10.46 -3.15 -18.10
N PHE A 178 -10.12 -1.91 -18.47
CA PHE A 178 -10.92 -0.73 -18.12
C PHE A 178 -12.20 -0.65 -18.96
N GLU A 179 -12.14 -1.15 -20.20
CA GLU A 179 -13.24 -1.14 -21.17
C GLU A 179 -14.33 -2.14 -20.79
N GLN A 180 -13.92 -3.36 -20.46
CA GLN A 180 -14.83 -4.41 -19.99
C GLN A 180 -15.20 -4.23 -18.52
N ARG A 181 -14.46 -3.37 -17.78
CA ARG A 181 -14.57 -3.17 -16.33
C ARG A 181 -14.41 -4.46 -15.52
N GLU A 182 -13.41 -5.24 -15.90
CA GLU A 182 -13.20 -6.58 -15.38
C GLU A 182 -11.75 -6.79 -15.00
N PHE A 183 -11.55 -7.54 -13.91
CA PHE A 183 -10.23 -7.96 -13.42
C PHE A 183 -10.21 -9.48 -13.29
N VAL A 184 -9.20 -10.13 -13.85
CA VAL A 184 -9.11 -11.60 -13.92
C VAL A 184 -7.82 -12.06 -13.25
N ILE A 185 -7.96 -13.02 -12.33
CA ILE A 185 -6.83 -13.60 -11.59
C ILE A 185 -6.76 -15.10 -11.87
N LEU A 186 -5.60 -15.56 -12.32
CA LEU A 186 -5.26 -16.96 -12.59
C LEU A 186 -3.89 -17.29 -11.99
N GLY A 187 -3.73 -18.51 -11.46
CA GLY A 187 -2.45 -19.08 -11.04
C GLY A 187 -1.78 -18.37 -9.86
N THR A 188 -2.55 -17.70 -9.00
CA THR A 188 -2.09 -17.13 -7.73
C THR A 188 -3.25 -17.07 -6.75
N GLN A 189 -3.04 -17.53 -5.51
CA GLN A 189 -4.06 -17.48 -4.45
C GLN A 189 -3.75 -16.41 -3.40
N TYR A 190 -2.73 -15.57 -3.66
CA TYR A 190 -2.39 -14.43 -2.80
C TYR A 190 -3.50 -13.39 -2.83
N ALA A 191 -4.18 -13.16 -1.70
CA ALA A 191 -5.35 -12.29 -1.66
C ALA A 191 -5.05 -10.83 -2.01
N GLY A 192 -3.81 -10.40 -1.77
CA GLY A 192 -3.38 -9.04 -2.07
C GLY A 192 -3.49 -8.63 -3.54
N GLU A 193 -3.61 -9.58 -4.49
CA GLU A 193 -3.89 -9.25 -5.89
C GLU A 193 -5.27 -8.63 -6.07
N MET A 194 -6.29 -9.11 -5.35
CA MET A 194 -7.64 -8.52 -5.42
C MET A 194 -7.65 -7.09 -4.88
N LYS A 195 -7.06 -6.88 -3.68
CA LYS A 195 -6.91 -5.55 -3.06
C LYS A 195 -6.21 -4.58 -4.01
N LYS A 196 -5.02 -4.95 -4.51
CA LYS A 196 -4.22 -4.06 -5.36
C LYS A 196 -4.76 -3.91 -6.78
N GLY A 197 -5.62 -4.83 -7.24
CA GLY A 197 -6.45 -4.66 -8.43
C GLY A 197 -7.42 -3.48 -8.28
N VAL A 198 -8.18 -3.44 -7.18
CA VAL A 198 -9.07 -2.31 -6.84
C VAL A 198 -8.27 -1.01 -6.74
N PHE A 199 -7.11 -1.04 -6.08
CA PHE A 199 -6.26 0.15 -6.01
C PHE A 199 -5.75 0.62 -7.37
N THR A 200 -5.41 -0.30 -8.28
CA THR A 200 -5.00 0.04 -9.65
C THR A 200 -6.15 0.72 -10.40
N ILE A 201 -7.40 0.26 -10.21
CA ILE A 201 -8.59 0.90 -10.77
C ILE A 201 -8.74 2.34 -10.24
N MET A 202 -8.61 2.54 -8.92
CA MET A 202 -8.66 3.88 -8.32
C MET A 202 -7.52 4.78 -8.81
N ASN A 203 -6.31 4.24 -8.96
CA ASN A 203 -5.16 4.97 -9.50
C ASN A 203 -5.34 5.37 -10.97
N PHE A 204 -6.23 4.73 -11.73
CA PHE A 204 -6.59 5.17 -13.06
C PHE A 204 -7.71 6.23 -13.03
N LEU A 205 -8.83 5.90 -12.39
CA LEU A 205 -10.05 6.70 -12.45
C LEU A 205 -9.94 8.03 -11.70
N MET A 206 -9.30 8.06 -10.54
CA MET A 206 -9.24 9.25 -9.68
C MET A 206 -8.39 10.36 -10.31
N PRO A 207 -7.13 10.10 -10.78
CA PRO A 207 -6.36 11.13 -11.45
C PRO A 207 -6.98 11.60 -12.77
N ARG A 208 -7.79 10.77 -13.45
CA ARG A 208 -8.55 11.20 -14.63
C ARG A 208 -9.55 12.32 -14.29
N GLN A 209 -10.04 12.34 -13.06
CA GLN A 209 -10.98 13.32 -12.53
C GLN A 209 -10.30 14.45 -11.73
N GLY A 210 -8.96 14.54 -11.77
CA GLY A 210 -8.21 15.54 -10.99
C GLY A 210 -8.12 15.23 -9.49
N ILE A 211 -8.36 13.98 -9.09
CA ILE A 211 -8.28 13.52 -7.70
C ILE A 211 -6.97 12.78 -7.50
N LEU A 212 -6.24 13.13 -6.45
CA LEU A 212 -4.98 12.46 -6.13
C LEU A 212 -5.27 11.13 -5.43
N SER A 213 -5.02 10.01 -6.10
CA SER A 213 -4.95 8.68 -5.48
C SER A 213 -3.57 8.44 -4.87
N MET A 214 -3.52 7.89 -3.66
CA MET A 214 -2.34 7.90 -2.79
C MET A 214 -2.12 6.54 -2.14
N HIS A 215 -0.88 6.07 -2.18
CA HIS A 215 -0.41 4.91 -1.40
C HIS A 215 0.17 5.40 -0.07
N CYS A 216 -0.72 5.68 0.88
CA CYS A 216 -0.39 6.24 2.18
C CYS A 216 -1.40 5.76 3.22
N SER A 217 -0.97 5.71 4.48
CA SER A 217 -1.90 5.68 5.61
C SER A 217 -2.34 7.10 5.98
N ALA A 218 -3.47 7.25 6.65
CA ALA A 218 -3.96 8.54 7.12
C ALA A 218 -4.61 8.45 8.50
N ASN A 219 -4.45 9.49 9.31
CA ASN A 219 -5.13 9.64 10.59
C ASN A 219 -5.55 11.09 10.85
N GLU A 220 -6.45 11.27 11.81
CA GLU A 220 -7.03 12.56 12.17
C GLU A 220 -6.89 12.81 13.66
N GLY A 221 -6.38 13.99 14.02
CA GLY A 221 -6.29 14.45 15.40
C GLY A 221 -7.64 14.87 15.97
N VAL A 222 -7.68 15.11 17.28
CA VAL A 222 -8.91 15.53 17.98
C VAL A 222 -9.45 16.87 17.43
N ALA A 223 -8.56 17.75 16.96
CA ALA A 223 -8.92 19.03 16.36
C ALA A 223 -9.36 18.92 14.88
N GLY A 224 -9.41 17.72 14.31
CA GLY A 224 -9.75 17.50 12.91
C GLY A 224 -8.57 17.67 11.94
N ASP A 225 -7.35 17.86 12.44
CA ASP A 225 -6.14 17.95 11.63
C ASP A 225 -5.79 16.57 11.04
N VAL A 226 -5.69 16.48 9.71
CA VAL A 226 -5.36 15.23 9.01
C VAL A 226 -3.87 15.16 8.71
N SER A 227 -3.27 13.98 8.87
CA SER A 227 -1.92 13.67 8.43
C SER A 227 -1.91 12.49 7.47
N LEU A 228 -1.12 12.59 6.40
CA LEU A 228 -0.83 11.50 5.47
C LEU A 228 0.57 10.95 5.71
N PHE A 229 0.74 9.63 5.63
CA PHE A 229 2.06 8.99 5.73
C PHE A 229 2.29 8.07 4.53
N PHE A 230 3.13 8.53 3.61
CA PHE A 230 3.60 7.74 2.48
C PHE A 230 4.84 6.96 2.88
N GLY A 231 5.07 5.82 2.22
CA GLY A 231 6.23 4.98 2.48
C GLY A 231 6.05 3.59 1.90
N LEU A 232 7.13 2.83 1.77
CA LEU A 232 7.04 1.44 1.35
C LEU A 232 6.65 0.52 2.52
N SER A 233 6.53 -0.78 2.23
CA SER A 233 6.30 -1.77 3.28
C SER A 233 7.49 -1.77 4.24
N GLY A 234 7.23 -1.78 5.56
CA GLY A 234 8.28 -1.85 6.58
C GLY A 234 8.96 -0.51 6.94
N THR A 235 8.51 0.61 6.36
CA THR A 235 8.99 1.97 6.71
C THR A 235 8.18 2.63 7.83
N GLY A 236 7.22 1.92 8.44
CA GLY A 236 6.46 2.40 9.60
C GLY A 236 5.10 3.04 9.32
N LYS A 237 4.54 2.99 8.09
CA LYS A 237 3.21 3.56 7.78
C LYS A 237 2.12 3.12 8.77
N THR A 238 1.89 1.80 8.88
CA THR A 238 0.84 1.23 9.73
C THR A 238 1.12 1.54 11.21
N THR A 239 2.36 1.36 11.65
CA THR A 239 2.76 1.60 13.04
C THR A 239 2.61 3.07 13.48
N LEU A 240 2.92 4.03 12.59
CA LEU A 240 2.85 5.47 12.88
C LEU A 240 1.46 6.07 12.68
N SER A 241 0.62 5.47 11.81
CA SER A 241 -0.78 5.88 11.65
C SER A 241 -1.69 5.35 12.75
N ALA A 242 -1.39 4.17 13.30
CA ALA A 242 -1.96 3.63 14.54
C ALA A 242 -1.37 4.35 15.77
N ASP A 243 -1.68 5.64 15.86
CA ASP A 243 -1.36 6.50 16.98
C ASP A 243 -2.54 6.50 17.95
N PRO A 244 -2.35 6.09 19.22
CA PRO A 244 -3.44 6.10 20.19
C PRO A 244 -4.02 7.49 20.38
N ALA A 245 -3.30 8.59 20.16
CA ALA A 245 -3.84 9.95 20.32
C ALA A 245 -4.75 10.40 19.15
N ARG A 246 -4.83 9.62 18.06
CA ARG A 246 -5.47 10.03 16.80
C ARG A 246 -6.45 8.95 16.33
N ARG A 247 -7.34 9.33 15.42
CA ARG A 247 -8.29 8.40 14.80
C ARG A 247 -7.75 7.92 13.47
N LEU A 248 -7.66 6.61 13.27
CA LEU A 248 -7.20 6.01 12.01
C LEU A 248 -8.27 6.23 10.93
N ILE A 249 -7.89 6.80 9.78
CA ILE A 249 -8.76 6.87 8.59
C ILE A 249 -8.54 5.60 7.75
N GLY A 250 -7.29 5.18 7.58
CA GLY A 250 -6.92 3.96 6.87
C GLY A 250 -5.41 3.74 6.89
N ASP A 251 -4.95 2.53 6.59
CA ASP A 251 -3.55 2.13 6.71
C ASP A 251 -2.74 2.13 5.40
N ASP A 252 -3.37 2.25 4.23
CA ASP A 252 -2.64 1.99 2.97
C ASP A 252 -3.10 2.78 1.74
N GLU A 253 -4.41 2.98 1.51
CA GLU A 253 -4.92 3.50 0.23
C GLU A 253 -5.96 4.62 0.41
N HIS A 254 -5.65 5.82 -0.09
CA HIS A 254 -6.51 7.00 0.09
C HIS A 254 -6.63 7.83 -1.18
N CYS A 255 -7.67 8.65 -1.25
CA CYS A 255 -7.80 9.71 -2.25
C CYS A 255 -7.91 11.09 -1.59
N TRP A 256 -7.35 12.13 -2.22
CA TRP A 256 -7.50 13.52 -1.80
C TRP A 256 -8.33 14.30 -2.84
N THR A 257 -9.57 14.58 -2.47
CA THR A 257 -10.57 15.27 -3.28
C THR A 257 -10.54 16.77 -3.03
N ASP A 258 -11.51 17.49 -3.56
CA ASP A 258 -11.79 18.89 -3.26
C ASP A 258 -12.35 19.13 -1.85
N GLN A 259 -12.85 18.10 -1.15
CA GLN A 259 -13.45 18.22 0.18
C GLN A 259 -12.59 17.65 1.32
N GLY A 260 -11.55 16.89 0.99
CA GLY A 260 -10.72 16.23 2.00
C GLY A 260 -10.14 14.92 1.50
N VAL A 261 -9.92 13.99 2.42
CA VAL A 261 -9.42 12.65 2.11
C VAL A 261 -10.44 11.57 2.43
N PHE A 262 -10.41 10.49 1.68
CA PHE A 262 -11.19 9.30 2.01
C PHE A 262 -10.33 8.04 1.85
N ASN A 263 -10.57 7.04 2.70
CA ASN A 263 -10.00 5.71 2.56
C ASN A 263 -10.67 4.98 1.38
N ILE A 264 -9.90 4.23 0.61
CA ILE A 264 -10.44 3.38 -0.47
C ILE A 264 -11.04 2.09 0.12
N GLU A 265 -10.52 1.64 1.26
CA GLU A 265 -10.71 0.29 1.81
C GLU A 265 -11.70 0.26 2.99
N GLY A 266 -12.28 -0.90 3.26
CA GLY A 266 -13.10 -1.19 4.46
C GLY A 266 -12.36 -1.87 5.60
N GLY A 267 -11.04 -2.06 5.47
CA GLY A 267 -10.22 -2.79 6.44
C GLY A 267 -8.73 -2.55 6.23
N CYS A 268 -7.92 -3.32 6.96
CA CYS A 268 -6.46 -3.23 6.92
C CYS A 268 -5.85 -4.58 6.54
N TYR A 269 -4.71 -4.54 5.84
CA TYR A 269 -3.96 -5.73 5.44
C TYR A 269 -2.52 -5.69 5.97
N ALA A 270 -2.39 -5.79 7.29
CA ALA A 270 -1.14 -5.60 8.01
C ALA A 270 -0.16 -6.77 7.85
N LYS A 271 1.14 -6.49 7.92
CA LYS A 271 2.18 -7.51 8.12
C LYS A 271 2.18 -7.95 9.58
N VAL A 272 2.41 -9.23 9.83
CA VAL A 272 2.44 -9.78 11.20
C VAL A 272 3.75 -10.47 11.58
N ILE A 273 4.76 -10.44 10.69
CA ILE A 273 6.10 -10.94 11.04
C ILE A 273 6.70 -10.08 12.16
N GLY A 274 7.14 -10.71 13.25
CA GLY A 274 7.67 -10.02 14.43
C GLY A 274 6.62 -9.31 15.29
N LEU A 275 5.33 -9.55 15.06
CA LEU A 275 4.25 -8.87 15.79
C LEU A 275 4.22 -9.30 17.26
N THR A 276 4.17 -8.32 18.16
CA THR A 276 3.97 -8.55 19.60
C THR A 276 2.87 -7.64 20.12
N ALA A 277 2.17 -8.08 21.18
CA ALA A 277 1.15 -7.27 21.85
C ALA A 277 1.71 -5.95 22.43
N ASN A 278 3.00 -5.89 22.75
CA ASN A 278 3.62 -4.69 23.30
C ASN A 278 4.03 -3.68 22.22
N SER A 279 4.47 -4.16 21.05
CA SER A 279 4.95 -3.28 19.98
C SER A 279 3.80 -2.65 19.20
N GLU A 280 2.76 -3.42 18.89
CA GLU A 280 1.62 -3.00 18.06
C GLU A 280 0.30 -3.58 18.62
N PRO A 281 -0.16 -3.11 19.81
CA PRO A 281 -1.31 -3.67 20.51
C PRO A 281 -2.60 -3.64 19.69
N GLU A 282 -2.89 -2.55 18.98
CA GLU A 282 -4.13 -2.43 18.21
C GLU A 282 -4.21 -3.44 17.06
N ILE A 283 -3.08 -3.72 16.40
CA ILE A 283 -3.01 -4.74 15.34
C ILE A 283 -3.13 -6.13 15.96
N TYR A 284 -2.44 -6.39 17.07
CA TYR A 284 -2.49 -7.67 17.78
C TYR A 284 -3.91 -8.02 18.24
N ASP A 285 -4.63 -7.06 18.83
CA ASP A 285 -5.99 -7.23 19.33
C ASP A 285 -7.03 -7.35 18.20
N ALA A 286 -6.72 -6.83 17.01
CA ALA A 286 -7.54 -7.04 15.81
C ALA A 286 -7.44 -8.48 15.28
N ILE A 287 -6.47 -9.29 15.71
CA ILE A 287 -6.36 -10.70 15.29
C ILE A 287 -7.31 -11.56 16.11
N ARG A 288 -8.59 -11.57 15.71
CA ARG A 288 -9.67 -12.31 16.37
C ARG A 288 -10.65 -12.89 15.34
N PHE A 289 -11.74 -13.52 15.80
CA PHE A 289 -12.81 -13.99 14.92
C PHE A 289 -13.26 -12.89 13.94
N GLY A 290 -13.25 -13.21 12.64
CA GLY A 290 -13.44 -12.27 11.52
C GLY A 290 -12.16 -11.87 10.81
N ALA A 291 -11.00 -11.92 11.46
CA ALA A 291 -9.72 -11.70 10.81
C ALA A 291 -9.27 -12.93 10.00
N VAL A 292 -8.40 -12.68 9.01
CA VAL A 292 -7.78 -13.70 8.16
C VAL A 292 -6.27 -13.59 8.26
N LEU A 293 -5.61 -14.60 8.81
CA LEU A 293 -4.16 -14.75 8.81
C LEU A 293 -3.72 -15.50 7.54
N GLU A 294 -2.82 -14.90 6.76
CA GLU A 294 -2.28 -15.48 5.55
C GLU A 294 -0.82 -15.91 5.79
N ASN A 295 -0.51 -17.18 5.52
CA ASN A 295 0.84 -17.74 5.51
C ASN A 295 1.59 -17.76 6.85
N VAL A 296 0.91 -17.55 7.98
CA VAL A 296 1.53 -17.65 9.32
C VAL A 296 1.81 -19.09 9.75
N VAL A 297 2.93 -19.33 10.43
CA VAL A 297 3.14 -20.63 11.10
C VAL A 297 2.42 -20.65 12.43
N TYR A 298 1.87 -21.80 12.80
CA TYR A 298 1.20 -22.00 14.08
C TYR A 298 1.51 -23.40 14.62
N ASP A 299 1.39 -23.56 15.93
CA ASP A 299 1.53 -24.83 16.62
C ASP A 299 0.28 -25.72 16.38
N PRO A 300 0.41 -26.95 15.84
CA PRO A 300 -0.76 -27.77 15.52
C PRO A 300 -1.58 -28.26 16.71
N ALA A 301 -1.03 -28.28 17.92
CA ALA A 301 -1.73 -28.78 19.12
C ALA A 301 -2.49 -27.66 19.85
N THR A 302 -1.92 -26.45 19.86
CA THR A 302 -2.43 -25.29 20.59
C THR A 302 -3.06 -24.24 19.67
N HIS A 303 -2.81 -24.33 18.37
CA HIS A 303 -3.18 -23.35 17.34
C HIS A 303 -2.63 -21.94 17.63
N ARG A 304 -1.57 -21.84 18.44
CA ARG A 304 -0.90 -20.56 18.71
C ARG A 304 -0.03 -20.18 17.52
N VAL A 305 -0.19 -18.96 17.04
CA VAL A 305 0.59 -18.42 15.92
C VAL A 305 2.00 -18.06 16.39
N HIS A 306 3.00 -18.39 15.58
CA HIS A 306 4.39 -18.01 15.77
C HIS A 306 4.71 -16.83 14.84
N TYR A 307 4.51 -15.61 15.34
CA TYR A 307 4.72 -14.39 14.54
C TYR A 307 6.17 -14.14 14.14
N ASP A 308 7.14 -14.75 14.82
CA ASP A 308 8.57 -14.65 14.46
C ASP A 308 9.01 -15.68 13.42
N ASP A 309 8.13 -16.62 13.04
CA ASP A 309 8.47 -17.72 12.13
C ASP A 309 8.18 -17.34 10.67
N ALA A 310 9.26 -17.14 9.91
CA ALA A 310 9.24 -16.82 8.48
C ALA A 310 9.51 -18.04 7.57
N SER A 311 9.44 -19.28 8.08
CA SER A 311 9.79 -20.48 7.30
C SER A 311 8.95 -20.68 6.03
N ILE A 312 7.75 -20.09 5.99
CA ILE A 312 6.92 -20.01 4.77
C ILE A 312 7.26 -18.76 3.96
N THR A 313 7.29 -17.59 4.63
CA THR A 313 7.53 -16.29 4.01
C THR A 313 7.77 -15.22 5.08
N GLU A 314 8.53 -14.19 4.78
CA GLU A 314 8.59 -12.96 5.59
C GLU A 314 7.40 -12.01 5.33
N ASN A 315 6.55 -12.32 4.35
CA ASN A 315 5.33 -11.58 4.04
C ASN A 315 4.10 -12.23 4.68
N THR A 316 4.19 -12.66 5.93
CA THR A 316 3.01 -13.09 6.69
C THR A 316 2.09 -11.90 6.94
N ARG A 317 0.78 -12.14 6.84
CA ARG A 317 -0.22 -11.07 6.84
C ARG A 317 -1.42 -11.38 7.71
N VAL A 318 -2.13 -10.32 8.09
CA VAL A 318 -3.50 -10.40 8.59
C VAL A 318 -4.39 -9.39 7.88
N ALA A 319 -5.58 -9.81 7.46
CA ALA A 319 -6.65 -8.93 6.99
C ALA A 319 -7.76 -8.87 8.03
N TYR A 320 -8.15 -7.67 8.44
CA TYR A 320 -9.25 -7.46 9.38
C TYR A 320 -10.05 -6.22 8.99
N PRO A 321 -11.36 -6.18 9.32
CA PRO A 321 -12.20 -5.04 9.01
C PRO A 321 -11.81 -3.83 9.88
N ILE A 322 -11.99 -2.61 9.37
CA ILE A 322 -11.48 -1.38 10.00
C ILE A 322 -12.08 -1.16 11.40
N GLU A 323 -13.30 -1.67 11.65
CA GLU A 323 -14.00 -1.66 12.93
C GLU A 323 -13.26 -2.42 14.04
N PHE A 324 -12.26 -3.23 13.71
CA PHE A 324 -11.45 -3.91 14.72
C PHE A 324 -10.43 -2.98 15.37
N ILE A 325 -10.13 -1.85 14.75
CA ILE A 325 -9.28 -0.81 15.34
C ILE A 325 -10.16 0.09 16.22
N PRO A 326 -9.97 0.14 17.56
CA PRO A 326 -10.87 0.85 18.46
C PRO A 326 -11.02 2.36 18.18
N ARG A 327 -9.97 3.00 17.64
CA ARG A 327 -9.96 4.42 17.28
C ARG A 327 -10.08 4.65 15.77
N ALA A 328 -10.59 3.69 15.00
CA ALA A 328 -10.94 3.96 13.60
C ALA A 328 -11.99 5.07 13.49
N LYS A 329 -11.83 5.94 12.50
CA LYS A 329 -12.83 6.93 12.12
C LYS A 329 -13.83 6.28 11.16
N ILE A 330 -15.11 6.28 11.53
CA ILE A 330 -16.19 5.76 10.68
C ILE A 330 -17.26 6.85 10.55
N PRO A 331 -17.60 7.32 9.32
CA PRO A 331 -17.02 6.92 8.04
C PRO A 331 -15.55 7.33 7.90
N CYS A 332 -14.77 6.57 7.12
CA CYS A 332 -13.33 6.80 6.91
C CYS A 332 -13.04 7.98 5.96
N VAL A 333 -13.55 9.16 6.31
CA VAL A 333 -13.41 10.42 5.58
C VAL A 333 -12.82 11.47 6.53
N GLY A 334 -11.79 12.18 6.10
CA GLY A 334 -11.14 13.27 6.82
C GLY A 334 -11.17 14.58 6.05
N GLY A 335 -10.86 15.69 6.73
CA GLY A 335 -10.68 16.99 6.09
C GLY A 335 -9.41 17.06 5.22
N HIS A 336 -8.99 18.27 4.86
CA HIS A 336 -7.73 18.46 4.14
C HIS A 336 -6.52 18.18 5.05
N PRO A 337 -5.53 17.41 4.58
CA PRO A 337 -4.26 17.20 5.27
C PRO A 337 -3.58 18.51 5.62
N LYS A 338 -3.18 18.65 6.89
CA LYS A 338 -2.25 19.68 7.34
C LYS A 338 -0.80 19.24 7.14
N ASN A 339 -0.56 17.93 7.27
CA ASN A 339 0.77 17.33 7.16
C ASN A 339 0.79 16.22 6.12
N VAL A 340 1.83 16.21 5.29
CA VAL A 340 2.17 15.12 4.38
C VAL A 340 3.56 14.60 4.72
N VAL A 341 3.63 13.39 5.24
CA VAL A 341 4.88 12.78 5.73
C VAL A 341 5.35 11.70 4.75
N PHE A 342 6.58 11.83 4.28
CA PHE A 342 7.27 10.81 3.49
C PHE A 342 8.21 10.02 4.40
N LEU A 343 7.88 8.75 4.64
CA LEU A 343 8.68 7.83 5.44
C LEU A 343 9.71 7.15 4.56
N THR A 344 10.98 7.27 4.93
CA THR A 344 12.09 6.60 4.27
C THR A 344 12.88 5.79 5.27
N CYS A 345 13.33 4.59 4.89
CA CYS A 345 14.25 3.80 5.71
C CYS A 345 15.65 3.96 5.11
N ASP A 346 16.39 4.99 5.51
CA ASP A 346 17.72 5.24 4.97
C ASP A 346 18.79 4.40 5.66
N ALA A 347 19.23 3.31 5.03
CA ALA A 347 20.29 2.44 5.55
C ALA A 347 21.71 3.00 5.30
N PHE A 348 21.84 4.11 4.56
CA PHE A 348 23.11 4.81 4.39
C PHE A 348 23.41 5.73 5.58
N GLY A 349 22.41 6.08 6.40
CA GLY A 349 22.58 6.91 7.60
C GLY A 349 22.86 8.38 7.29
N VAL A 350 22.42 8.86 6.13
CA VAL A 350 22.67 10.20 5.59
C VAL A 350 21.51 11.15 5.88
N LEU A 351 20.27 10.68 5.69
CA LEU A 351 19.10 11.55 5.76
C LEU A 351 18.80 11.98 7.22
N PRO A 352 18.43 13.26 7.44
CA PRO A 352 17.99 13.75 8.75
C PRO A 352 16.84 12.95 9.34
N PRO A 353 16.71 12.87 10.68
CA PRO A 353 15.55 12.27 11.32
C PRO A 353 14.24 12.88 10.82
N VAL A 354 14.23 14.20 10.60
CA VAL A 354 13.11 14.94 10.02
C VAL A 354 13.62 16.14 9.23
N SER A 355 13.00 16.38 8.08
CA SER A 355 13.24 17.54 7.23
C SER A 355 11.92 18.19 6.85
N LYS A 356 11.86 19.52 6.95
CA LYS A 356 10.80 20.33 6.35
C LYS A 356 11.13 20.53 4.88
N LEU A 357 10.20 20.16 3.99
CA LEU A 357 10.41 20.23 2.54
C LEU A 357 9.73 21.47 1.95
N THR A 358 10.37 22.07 0.94
CA THR A 358 9.64 22.96 0.00
C THR A 358 8.69 22.15 -0.88
N ALA A 359 7.80 22.81 -1.60
CA ALA A 359 6.89 22.14 -2.54
C ALA A 359 7.65 21.37 -3.63
N GLU A 360 8.72 21.95 -4.18
CA GLU A 360 9.54 21.33 -5.22
C GLU A 360 10.31 20.12 -4.68
N GLN A 361 10.89 20.24 -3.47
CA GLN A 361 11.54 19.12 -2.79
C GLN A 361 10.54 18.00 -2.51
N ALA A 362 9.32 18.35 -2.09
CA ALA A 362 8.27 17.37 -1.87
C ALA A 362 7.94 16.61 -3.16
N MET A 363 7.85 17.30 -4.30
CA MET A 363 7.62 16.64 -5.59
C MET A 363 8.79 15.75 -6.01
N TYR A 364 10.02 16.25 -5.87
CA TYR A 364 11.23 15.48 -6.19
C TYR A 364 11.27 14.18 -5.38
N HIS A 365 11.12 14.27 -4.06
CA HIS A 365 11.16 13.11 -3.19
C HIS A 365 9.95 12.18 -3.33
N PHE A 366 8.78 12.71 -3.67
CA PHE A 366 7.60 11.90 -3.98
C PHE A 366 7.81 11.08 -5.26
N VAL A 367 8.30 11.70 -6.34
CA VAL A 367 8.61 11.00 -7.60
C VAL A 367 9.78 10.03 -7.44
N SER A 368 10.81 10.38 -6.65
CA SER A 368 11.91 9.45 -6.35
C SER A 368 11.43 8.25 -5.52
N GLY A 369 10.63 8.49 -4.47
CA GLY A 369 10.12 7.44 -3.58
C GLY A 369 11.22 6.58 -2.95
N TYR A 370 12.25 7.24 -2.42
CA TYR A 370 13.45 6.58 -1.89
C TYR A 370 13.21 5.85 -0.57
N THR A 371 13.74 4.62 -0.47
CA THR A 371 14.01 3.89 0.76
C THR A 371 15.24 3.00 0.53
N ALA A 372 15.77 2.35 1.56
CA ALA A 372 16.78 1.32 1.41
C ALA A 372 16.26 -0.07 1.81
N LYS A 373 16.78 -1.09 1.13
CA LYS A 373 16.74 -2.48 1.57
C LYS A 373 17.91 -2.75 2.50
N VAL A 374 17.65 -3.49 3.56
CA VAL A 374 18.62 -3.79 4.61
C VAL A 374 19.27 -5.15 4.33
N ALA A 375 20.56 -5.28 4.60
CA ALA A 375 21.25 -6.55 4.43
C ALA A 375 20.73 -7.60 5.42
N GLY A 376 20.48 -8.82 4.93
CA GLY A 376 19.98 -9.94 5.72
C GLY A 376 18.46 -10.00 5.92
N THR A 377 17.69 -9.01 5.46
CA THR A 377 16.21 -9.04 5.49
C THR A 377 15.58 -9.39 4.13
N GLU A 378 16.40 -9.63 3.11
CA GLU A 378 15.96 -10.13 1.80
C GLU A 378 17.05 -11.06 1.24
N MET A 379 16.64 -12.17 0.62
CA MET A 379 17.58 -13.11 0.00
C MET A 379 18.49 -12.41 -1.02
N GLY A 380 19.81 -12.53 -0.83
CA GLY A 380 20.83 -11.99 -1.74
C GLY A 380 21.29 -10.56 -1.46
N VAL A 381 20.76 -9.88 -0.43
CA VAL A 381 21.21 -8.53 -0.04
C VAL A 381 22.25 -8.64 1.07
N THR A 382 23.52 -8.41 0.73
CA THR A 382 24.66 -8.42 1.67
C THR A 382 25.08 -7.02 2.12
N GLU A 383 24.71 -5.97 1.37
CA GLU A 383 24.97 -4.57 1.68
C GLU A 383 23.70 -3.71 1.51
N PRO A 384 23.57 -2.57 2.23
CA PRO A 384 22.49 -1.62 2.02
C PRO A 384 22.32 -1.24 0.55
N THR A 385 21.12 -1.47 0.03
CA THR A 385 20.81 -1.21 -1.38
C THR A 385 19.70 -0.18 -1.47
N ALA A 386 19.98 0.96 -2.12
CA ALA A 386 18.97 1.97 -2.39
C ALA A 386 17.86 1.39 -3.28
N THR A 387 16.62 1.70 -2.94
CA THR A 387 15.43 1.31 -3.69
C THR A 387 14.59 2.56 -3.91
N PHE A 388 14.31 2.84 -5.18
CA PHE A 388 13.44 3.93 -5.58
C PHE A 388 12.12 3.33 -6.06
N SER A 389 11.04 3.69 -5.39
CA SER A 389 9.70 3.26 -5.76
C SER A 389 8.84 4.49 -5.92
N THR A 390 8.78 4.97 -7.15
CA THR A 390 8.04 6.16 -7.57
C THR A 390 6.68 6.32 -6.90
N CYS A 391 6.40 7.52 -6.41
CA CYS A 391 5.19 7.87 -5.65
C CYS A 391 5.01 7.03 -4.37
N PHE A 392 6.08 6.43 -3.85
CA PHE A 392 6.06 5.40 -2.81
C PHE A 392 5.14 4.21 -3.12
N GLY A 393 4.89 3.93 -4.40
CA GLY A 393 3.86 2.98 -4.83
C GLY A 393 3.97 2.53 -6.28
N ALA A 394 5.18 2.50 -6.84
CA ALA A 394 5.42 2.36 -8.29
C ALA A 394 4.63 1.22 -8.95
N ALA A 395 4.52 0.07 -8.28
CA ALA A 395 3.83 -1.11 -8.82
C ALA A 395 2.33 -0.92 -9.09
N PHE A 396 1.73 0.17 -8.57
CA PHE A 396 0.30 0.46 -8.67
C PHE A 396 0.00 1.73 -9.46
N MET A 397 1.03 2.50 -9.83
CA MET A 397 0.86 3.73 -10.59
C MET A 397 0.46 3.39 -12.02
N VAL A 398 -0.63 3.98 -12.48
CA VAL A 398 -1.16 3.77 -13.84
C VAL A 398 -0.76 4.91 -14.75
N TRP A 399 -0.75 6.15 -14.24
CA TRP A 399 -0.32 7.33 -14.99
C TRP A 399 1.17 7.57 -14.85
N HIS A 400 1.72 8.44 -15.70
CA HIS A 400 3.09 8.89 -15.51
C HIS A 400 3.21 9.61 -14.15
N PRO A 401 4.32 9.43 -13.41
CA PRO A 401 4.53 10.00 -12.07
C PRO A 401 4.30 11.51 -11.97
N SER A 402 4.62 12.26 -13.04
CA SER A 402 4.39 13.70 -13.12
C SER A 402 2.93 14.10 -12.92
N LYS A 403 1.97 13.24 -13.29
CA LYS A 403 0.55 13.49 -13.05
C LYS A 403 0.22 13.49 -11.56
N TYR A 404 0.70 12.47 -10.83
CA TYR A 404 0.48 12.39 -9.38
C TYR A 404 1.22 13.51 -8.64
N ALA A 405 2.45 13.82 -9.05
CA ALA A 405 3.21 14.93 -8.50
C ALA A 405 2.51 16.27 -8.74
N GLY A 406 2.03 16.54 -9.95
CA GLY A 406 1.28 17.77 -10.25
C GLY A 406 0.04 17.94 -9.37
N LEU A 407 -0.73 16.86 -9.18
CA LEU A 407 -1.88 16.86 -8.29
C LEU A 407 -1.47 17.09 -6.82
N LEU A 408 -0.40 16.45 -6.34
CA LEU A 408 0.10 16.66 -4.98
C LEU A 408 0.56 18.11 -4.78
N ALA A 409 1.29 18.70 -5.73
CA ALA A 409 1.73 20.09 -5.67
C ALA A 409 0.54 21.05 -5.56
N GLU A 410 -0.50 20.86 -6.40
CA GLU A 410 -1.72 21.66 -6.34
C GLU A 410 -2.37 21.55 -4.96
N LYS A 411 -2.50 20.34 -4.42
CA LYS A 411 -3.11 20.10 -3.11
C LYS A 411 -2.32 20.71 -1.96
N LEU A 412 -0.99 20.58 -1.96
CA LEU A 412 -0.13 21.20 -0.95
C LEU A 412 -0.30 22.73 -0.94
N ALA A 413 -0.22 23.36 -2.12
CA ALA A 413 -0.32 24.81 -2.25
C ALA A 413 -1.72 25.33 -1.89
N ARG A 414 -2.78 24.65 -2.34
CA ARG A 414 -4.17 25.09 -2.14
C ARG A 414 -4.62 25.04 -0.68
N HIS A 415 -4.05 24.12 0.09
CA HIS A 415 -4.48 23.85 1.46
C HIS A 415 -3.42 24.22 2.52
N ASP A 416 -2.34 24.88 2.10
CA ASP A 416 -1.20 25.25 2.97
C ASP A 416 -0.69 24.05 3.78
N ALA A 417 -0.64 22.88 3.14
CA ALA A 417 -0.22 21.64 3.77
C ALA A 417 1.31 21.55 3.76
N GLN A 418 1.91 21.17 4.89
CA GLN A 418 3.35 21.04 5.01
C GLN A 418 3.81 19.62 4.70
N ALA A 419 4.78 19.49 3.79
CA ALA A 419 5.44 18.23 3.49
C ALA A 419 6.69 18.02 4.37
N TRP A 420 6.87 16.78 4.83
CA TRP A 420 7.95 16.37 5.71
C TRP A 420 8.64 15.12 5.16
N LEU A 421 9.95 15.01 5.29
CA LEU A 421 10.68 13.76 5.07
C LEU A 421 11.14 13.25 6.43
N VAL A 422 10.77 12.02 6.80
CA VAL A 422 11.11 11.41 8.09
C VAL A 422 11.90 10.13 7.86
N ASN A 423 13.13 10.10 8.40
CA ASN A 423 13.99 8.94 8.33
C ASN A 423 13.69 7.96 9.48
N THR A 424 13.22 6.77 9.11
CA THR A 424 12.92 5.62 9.98
C THR A 424 14.01 4.54 9.92
N GLY A 425 15.09 4.82 9.18
CA GLY A 425 16.25 3.99 8.95
C GLY A 425 17.36 4.25 9.97
N TRP A 426 18.59 4.47 9.51
CA TRP A 426 19.78 4.55 10.35
C TRP A 426 20.22 5.99 10.64
N THR A 427 20.90 6.17 11.77
CA THR A 427 21.56 7.40 12.20
C THR A 427 22.92 7.10 12.85
N GLY A 428 23.84 8.07 12.83
CA GLY A 428 25.19 7.98 13.39
C GLY A 428 26.15 7.04 12.65
N GLY A 429 25.76 6.57 11.46
CA GLY A 429 26.52 5.64 10.64
C GLY A 429 25.61 4.91 9.65
N SER A 430 26.19 4.30 8.61
CA SER A 430 25.49 3.36 7.74
C SER A 430 25.12 2.07 8.50
N TYR A 431 24.27 1.23 7.91
CA TYR A 431 24.05 -0.13 8.42
C TYR A 431 25.37 -0.85 8.76
N GLY A 432 25.39 -1.57 9.88
CA GLY A 432 26.58 -2.23 10.41
C GLY A 432 27.43 -1.36 11.35
N THR A 433 27.40 -0.03 11.20
CA THR A 433 28.15 0.92 12.05
C THR A 433 27.24 1.81 12.89
N GLY A 434 26.20 2.37 12.27
CA GLY A 434 25.19 3.19 12.93
C GLY A 434 24.10 2.35 13.58
N ARG A 435 23.08 3.03 14.10
CA ARG A 435 21.92 2.40 14.73
C ARG A 435 20.63 2.81 14.02
N ARG A 436 19.65 1.91 13.99
CA ARG A 436 18.31 2.24 13.52
C ARG A 436 17.67 3.27 14.46
N MET A 437 16.94 4.22 13.90
CA MET A 437 16.09 5.17 14.62
C MET A 437 15.11 4.38 15.50
N SER A 438 15.09 4.70 16.79
CA SER A 438 14.16 4.05 17.72
C SER A 438 12.73 4.46 17.39
N LEU A 439 11.77 3.55 17.57
CA LEU A 439 10.36 3.87 17.37
C LEU A 439 9.90 5.03 18.28
N ALA A 440 10.45 5.11 19.49
CA ALA A 440 10.18 6.21 20.42
C ALA A 440 10.61 7.57 19.84
N ASN A 441 11.81 7.67 19.26
CA ASN A 441 12.27 8.91 18.64
C ASN A 441 11.42 9.27 17.42
N THR A 442 11.08 8.28 16.58
CA THR A 442 10.22 8.51 15.42
C THR A 442 8.82 8.98 15.83
N ARG A 443 8.21 8.38 16.87
CA ARG A 443 6.92 8.85 17.41
C ARG A 443 7.02 10.28 17.95
N ALA A 444 8.07 10.60 18.71
CA ALA A 444 8.30 11.95 19.19
C ALA A 444 8.41 12.99 18.06
N ILE A 445 9.06 12.64 16.95
CA ILE A 445 9.10 13.48 15.74
C ILE A 445 7.69 13.67 15.16
N ILE A 446 6.90 12.60 15.03
CA ILE A 446 5.54 12.69 14.51
C ILE A 446 4.66 13.54 15.45
N ASP A 447 4.81 13.42 16.76
CA ASP A 447 4.10 14.24 17.75
C ASP A 447 4.49 15.73 17.63
N ALA A 448 5.76 16.03 17.39
CA ALA A 448 6.26 17.39 17.15
C ALA A 448 5.73 17.97 15.81
N ILE A 449 5.51 17.14 14.78
CA ILE A 449 4.82 17.53 13.54
C ILE A 449 3.34 17.85 13.84
N HIS A 450 2.64 16.97 14.56
CA HIS A 450 1.21 17.12 14.85
C HIS A 450 0.90 18.34 15.73
N SER A 451 1.72 18.59 16.76
CA SER A 451 1.58 19.74 17.64
C SER A 451 1.87 21.08 16.94
N GLY A 452 2.55 21.05 15.79
CA GLY A 452 3.00 22.24 15.07
C GLY A 452 4.33 22.80 15.58
N GLU A 453 4.97 22.16 16.55
CA GLU A 453 6.30 22.52 17.07
C GLU A 453 7.31 22.68 15.92
N LEU A 454 7.42 21.66 15.06
CA LEU A 454 8.40 21.68 13.97
C LEU A 454 8.05 22.68 12.86
N ALA A 455 6.78 23.10 12.74
CA ALA A 455 6.38 24.05 11.71
C ALA A 455 7.03 25.43 11.92
N GLY A 456 7.21 25.82 13.19
CA GLY A 456 7.85 27.07 13.61
C GLY A 456 9.28 26.92 14.15
N ALA A 457 9.86 25.72 14.12
CA ALA A 457 11.20 25.47 14.66
C ALA A 457 12.31 26.13 13.83
N ALA A 458 13.37 26.57 14.53
CA ALA A 458 14.59 27.02 13.88
C ALA A 458 15.23 25.85 13.10
N CYS A 459 15.62 26.12 11.85
CA CYS A 459 16.16 25.10 10.95
C CYS A 459 17.59 25.45 10.50
N LYS A 460 18.40 24.42 10.30
CA LYS A 460 19.69 24.47 9.62
C LYS A 460 19.53 23.84 8.23
N LYS A 461 20.08 24.49 7.21
CA LYS A 461 20.09 23.94 5.85
C LYS A 461 21.05 22.75 5.76
N ASP A 462 20.56 21.62 5.27
CA ASP A 462 21.41 20.50 4.90
C ASP A 462 22.21 20.83 3.62
N HIS A 463 23.51 20.54 3.64
CA HIS A 463 24.41 20.91 2.55
C HIS A 463 24.29 20.00 1.31
N ASN A 464 23.84 18.75 1.48
CA ASN A 464 23.83 17.75 0.41
C ASN A 464 22.49 17.70 -0.34
N PHE A 465 21.40 18.07 0.32
CA PHE A 465 20.02 17.97 -0.17
C PHE A 465 19.25 19.29 -0.07
N GLY A 466 19.79 20.31 0.61
CA GLY A 466 19.15 21.62 0.73
C GLY A 466 17.90 21.65 1.63
N PHE A 467 17.67 20.59 2.40
CA PHE A 467 16.53 20.49 3.33
C PHE A 467 16.61 21.51 4.47
N ASP A 468 15.45 21.96 4.96
CA ASP A 468 15.37 22.64 6.25
C ASP A 468 15.26 21.60 7.37
N VAL A 469 16.33 21.45 8.15
CA VAL A 469 16.41 20.45 9.23
C VAL A 469 16.23 21.15 10.58
N PRO A 470 15.18 20.83 11.36
CA PRO A 470 15.00 21.38 12.70
C PRO A 470 16.24 21.14 13.58
N VAL A 471 16.64 22.16 14.35
CA VAL A 471 17.81 22.07 15.23
C VAL A 471 17.54 21.16 16.43
N GLU A 472 16.31 21.16 16.92
CA GLU A 472 15.85 20.37 18.06
C GLU A 472 14.40 19.90 17.83
N ALA A 473 14.00 18.87 18.56
CA ALA A 473 12.64 18.37 18.63
C ALA A 473 12.40 17.78 20.03
N SER A 474 11.24 18.04 20.60
CA SER A 474 10.88 17.54 21.93
C SER A 474 11.04 16.02 22.02
N ASN A 475 11.68 15.55 23.10
CA ASN A 475 11.94 14.14 23.38
C ASN A 475 12.80 13.40 22.32
N VAL A 476 13.52 14.13 21.49
CA VAL A 476 14.50 13.59 20.53
C VAL A 476 15.90 14.08 20.93
N PRO A 477 16.93 13.19 21.03
CA PRO A 477 18.28 13.64 21.34
C PRO A 477 18.80 14.62 20.28
N SER A 478 19.22 15.81 20.69
CA SER A 478 19.68 16.85 19.75
C SER A 478 20.87 16.40 18.89
N GLN A 479 21.72 15.50 19.41
CA GLN A 479 22.89 14.99 18.71
C GLN A 479 22.55 14.22 17.43
N ILE A 480 21.33 13.68 17.31
CA ILE A 480 20.92 12.93 16.11
C ILE A 480 20.20 13.80 15.07
N MET A 481 19.81 15.03 15.43
CA MET A 481 19.06 15.93 14.53
C MET A 481 19.90 16.38 13.33
N GLN A 482 21.21 16.46 13.49
CA GLN A 482 22.17 16.82 12.45
C GLN A 482 23.00 15.57 12.08
N PRO A 483 22.65 14.82 11.01
CA PRO A 483 23.27 13.53 10.70
C PRO A 483 24.79 13.57 10.65
N ARG A 484 25.38 14.58 10.00
CA ARG A 484 26.83 14.71 9.90
C ARG A 484 27.53 14.80 11.26
N GLU A 485 26.90 15.48 12.22
CA GLU A 485 27.42 15.66 13.58
C GLU A 485 27.23 14.39 14.43
N ALA A 486 26.26 13.54 14.07
CA ALA A 486 26.03 12.25 14.71
C ALA A 486 27.05 11.17 14.30
N TRP A 487 27.75 11.35 13.17
CA TRP A 487 28.77 10.42 12.70
C TRP A 487 30.10 10.66 13.40
N VAL A 488 30.74 9.57 13.85
CA VAL A 488 32.10 9.63 14.41
C VAL A 488 33.12 10.03 13.35
N ASP A 489 33.00 9.48 12.14
CA ASP A 489 33.82 9.85 10.98
C ASP A 489 33.01 10.71 10.01
N GLY A 490 33.20 12.04 10.10
CA GLY A 490 32.54 13.00 9.21
C GLY A 490 32.92 12.83 7.74
N GLN A 491 34.11 12.31 7.41
CA GLN A 491 34.46 12.03 6.01
C GLN A 491 33.73 10.80 5.48
N ALA A 492 33.48 9.79 6.32
CA ALA A 492 32.65 8.66 5.95
C ALA A 492 31.20 9.09 5.70
N TYR A 493 30.68 10.04 6.48
CA TYR A 493 29.40 10.68 6.19
C TYR A 493 29.42 11.35 4.81
N ASP A 494 30.40 12.23 4.55
CA ASP A 494 30.49 13.01 3.31
C ASP A 494 30.55 12.07 2.07
N ARG A 495 31.30 10.96 2.15
CA ARG A 495 31.34 9.93 1.09
C ARG A 495 29.99 9.25 0.87
N ASN A 496 29.27 8.88 1.94
CA ASN A 496 27.96 8.25 1.83
C ASN A 496 26.90 9.23 1.33
N ALA A 497 26.96 10.49 1.74
CA ALA A 497 26.07 11.54 1.27
C ALA A 497 26.23 11.79 -0.23
N LEU A 498 27.47 11.90 -0.72
CA LEU A 498 27.75 12.02 -2.14
C LEU A 498 27.29 10.77 -2.94
N LYS A 499 27.52 9.57 -2.40
CA LYS A 499 27.04 8.33 -3.01
C LYS A 499 25.51 8.33 -3.14
N LEU A 500 24.79 8.69 -2.07
CA LEU A 500 23.34 8.74 -2.07
C LEU A 500 22.81 9.82 -3.04
N ALA A 501 23.41 11.01 -3.04
CA ALA A 501 23.08 12.09 -3.98
C ALA A 501 23.20 11.62 -5.44
N LYS A 502 24.30 10.95 -5.80
CA LYS A 502 24.49 10.36 -7.15
C LYS A 502 23.42 9.34 -7.52
N LEU A 503 22.99 8.51 -6.56
CA LEU A 503 21.91 7.54 -6.78
C LEU A 503 20.56 8.21 -7.03
N PHE A 504 20.25 9.29 -6.31
CA PHE A 504 19.05 10.09 -6.55
C PHE A 504 19.04 10.71 -7.95
N HIS A 505 20.15 11.32 -8.38
CA HIS A 505 20.30 11.88 -9.73
C HIS A 505 20.16 10.82 -10.82
N ALA A 506 20.84 9.68 -10.67
CA ALA A 506 20.76 8.57 -11.61
C ALA A 506 19.32 8.04 -11.75
N ASN A 507 18.61 7.91 -10.62
CA ASN A 507 17.20 7.52 -10.64
C ASN A 507 16.32 8.60 -11.27
N PHE A 508 16.53 9.88 -10.95
CA PHE A 508 15.65 10.97 -11.40
C PHE A 508 15.82 11.31 -12.89
N ALA A 509 16.95 10.95 -13.51
CA ALA A 509 17.23 11.17 -14.92
C ALA A 509 16.10 10.70 -15.85
N GLN A 510 15.41 9.60 -15.52
CA GLN A 510 14.29 9.07 -16.30
C GLN A 510 13.04 9.97 -16.31
N PHE A 511 12.93 10.89 -15.35
CA PHE A 511 11.78 11.79 -15.19
C PHE A 511 12.05 13.22 -15.66
N VAL A 512 13.30 13.57 -15.97
CA VAL A 512 13.74 14.96 -16.26
C VAL A 512 12.93 15.59 -17.40
N HIS A 513 12.73 14.87 -18.50
CA HIS A 513 12.02 15.39 -19.67
C HIS A 513 10.54 15.71 -19.44
N GLN A 514 9.95 15.15 -18.38
CA GLN A 514 8.53 15.33 -18.02
C GLN A 514 8.36 16.03 -16.67
N SER A 515 9.45 16.53 -16.08
CA SER A 515 9.47 17.29 -14.83
C SER A 515 9.80 18.76 -15.12
N SER A 516 9.27 19.67 -14.30
CA SER A 516 9.62 21.09 -14.43
C SER A 516 11.09 21.32 -14.02
N PRO A 517 11.77 22.34 -14.56
CA PRO A 517 13.14 22.68 -14.14
C PRO A 517 13.27 22.91 -12.64
N ALA A 518 12.23 23.48 -12.01
CA ALA A 518 12.20 23.73 -10.56
C ALA A 518 12.21 22.44 -9.75
N ILE A 519 11.46 21.41 -10.17
CA ILE A 519 11.47 20.10 -9.51
C ILE A 519 12.85 19.43 -9.71
N THR A 520 13.38 19.44 -10.93
CA THR A 520 14.70 18.85 -11.22
C THR A 520 15.82 19.50 -10.40
N ALA A 521 15.76 20.82 -10.19
CA ALA A 521 16.72 21.56 -9.37
C ALA A 521 16.54 21.36 -7.86
N ALA A 522 15.42 20.79 -7.40
CA ALA A 522 15.15 20.53 -5.99
C ALA A 522 15.74 19.20 -5.49
N GLY A 523 16.47 18.47 -6.35
CA GLY A 523 17.23 17.29 -5.97
C GLY A 523 18.51 17.58 -5.18
N PRO A 524 19.28 16.55 -4.85
CA PRO A 524 20.51 16.70 -4.09
C PRO A 524 21.55 17.56 -4.80
N ILE A 525 22.34 18.30 -4.03
CA ILE A 525 23.43 19.14 -4.51
C ILE A 525 24.66 18.24 -4.69
N ILE A 526 25.04 18.01 -5.94
CA ILE A 526 26.35 17.45 -6.28
C ILE A 526 27.18 18.64 -6.71
N GLY A 527 28.24 18.96 -5.96
CA GLY A 527 29.20 19.96 -6.41
C GLY A 527 29.68 19.56 -7.81
N HIS A 528 29.63 20.48 -8.78
CA HIS A 528 30.26 20.23 -10.07
C HIS A 528 31.74 19.92 -9.76
N ASP A 529 32.17 18.69 -10.06
CA ASP A 529 33.58 18.41 -10.25
C ASP A 529 33.99 19.28 -11.46
N ASP A 530 34.51 20.48 -11.19
CA ASP A 530 35.17 21.34 -12.18
C ASP A 530 36.45 20.66 -12.72
#